data_AF-A0ABD4S636-F1
#
_entry.id   AF-A0ABD4S636-F1
#
_cell.length_a   1.000
_cell.length_b   1.000
_cell.length_c   1.000
_cell.angle_alpha   90.00
_cell.angle_beta   90.00
_cell.angle_gamma   90.00
#
_symmetry.space_group_name_H-M   'P 1'
#
loop_
_entity.id
_entity.type
_entity.pdbx_description
1 polymer ?
#
loop_
_entity_poly.entity_id
_entity_poly.type
_entity_poly.pdbx_seq_one_letter_code
_entity_poly.pdbx_strand_id
1 'polypeptide(L)'
;MLDKIHDYIEQSFTEVKETRKVKELKDELFENLKEKYNDQIQNGKSKQEAYNSVISGIGDLSELIESVKEPYFMPSELIEERKKRALRVSIAIALFIISPFLTAVLIVNIGIQPTLASLPMFILIAVGTGLLVYNGMTKQNYSPSDDTMVEEFKEWRVKTKSTNLAYKSFMSAYWMIIVGIFLIVNICFDAWSFSWIIFIIGAAGIHIAEGVLQLKDAEDDDKYE
;
A
#
# COMPACT_ATOMS: atom_id res chain seq x y z
N MET A 1 -13.71 -0.70 -35.96
CA MET A 1 -12.62 -1.60 -36.44
C MET A 1 -11.56 -1.74 -35.36
N LEU A 2 -11.12 -0.63 -34.75
CA LEU A 2 -10.35 -0.67 -33.51
C LEU A 2 -11.06 -1.46 -32.40
N ASP A 3 -12.39 -1.32 -32.29
CA ASP A 3 -13.19 -2.10 -31.33
C ASP A 3 -13.05 -3.62 -31.55
N LYS A 4 -12.91 -4.06 -32.80
CA LYS A 4 -12.69 -5.48 -33.13
C LYS A 4 -11.29 -5.96 -32.72
N ILE A 5 -10.30 -5.07 -32.69
CA ILE A 5 -8.95 -5.39 -32.18
C ILE A 5 -9.01 -5.54 -30.66
N HIS A 6 -9.72 -4.64 -29.98
CA HIS A 6 -9.95 -4.74 -28.54
C HIS A 6 -10.66 -6.06 -28.19
N ASP A 7 -11.76 -6.38 -28.88
CA ASP A 7 -12.51 -7.63 -28.66
C ASP A 7 -11.66 -8.88 -28.90
N TYR A 8 -10.76 -8.86 -29.90
CA TYR A 8 -9.85 -9.95 -30.17
C TYR A 8 -8.87 -10.19 -29.01
N ILE A 9 -8.28 -9.11 -28.46
CA ILE A 9 -7.38 -9.20 -27.30
C ILE A 9 -8.14 -9.73 -26.08
N GLU A 10 -9.33 -9.20 -25.79
CA GLU A 10 -10.16 -9.68 -24.69
C GLU A 10 -10.44 -11.18 -24.81
N GLN A 11 -10.80 -11.63 -26.01
CA GLN A 11 -11.09 -13.04 -26.27
C GLN A 11 -9.86 -13.93 -26.07
N SER A 12 -8.67 -13.49 -26.49
CA SER A 12 -7.42 -14.25 -26.29
C SER A 12 -7.04 -14.44 -24.82
N PHE A 13 -7.45 -13.52 -23.94
CA PHE A 13 -7.12 -13.59 -22.51
C PHE A 13 -8.27 -14.15 -21.65
N THR A 14 -9.34 -14.69 -22.23
CA THR A 14 -10.54 -15.19 -21.51
C THR A 14 -10.22 -16.25 -20.44
N GLU A 15 -9.23 -17.12 -20.69
CA GLU A 15 -8.84 -18.19 -19.75
C GLU A 15 -7.83 -17.73 -18.67
N VAL A 16 -7.42 -16.47 -18.69
CA VAL A 16 -6.47 -15.90 -17.74
C VAL A 16 -7.22 -15.14 -16.65
N LYS A 17 -6.86 -15.40 -15.39
CA LYS A 17 -7.41 -14.61 -14.28
C LYS A 17 -7.05 -13.14 -14.48
N GLU A 18 -8.06 -12.28 -14.43
CA GLU A 18 -7.85 -10.85 -14.52
C GLU A 18 -7.02 -10.36 -13.32
N THR A 19 -5.81 -9.91 -13.62
CA THR A 19 -4.86 -9.33 -12.68
C THR A 19 -4.36 -8.01 -13.24
N ARG A 20 -3.75 -7.17 -12.40
CA ARG A 20 -3.21 -5.88 -12.87
C ARG A 20 -2.22 -6.06 -14.03
N LYS A 21 -1.35 -7.06 -13.96
CA LYS A 21 -0.39 -7.41 -15.03
C LYS A 21 -1.08 -7.80 -16.34
N VAL A 22 -2.18 -8.55 -16.26
CA VAL A 22 -2.97 -8.95 -17.43
C VAL A 22 -3.65 -7.74 -18.07
N LYS A 23 -4.22 -6.85 -17.26
CA LYS A 23 -4.84 -5.61 -17.77
C LYS A 23 -3.80 -4.70 -18.44
N GLU A 24 -2.66 -4.48 -17.79
CA GLU A 24 -1.54 -3.71 -18.35
C GLU A 24 -1.07 -4.28 -19.69
N LEU A 25 -0.92 -5.61 -19.79
CA LEU A 25 -0.51 -6.26 -21.03
C LEU A 25 -1.54 -6.12 -22.15
N LYS A 26 -2.83 -6.21 -21.83
CA LYS A 26 -3.92 -5.98 -22.78
C LYS A 26 -3.88 -4.54 -23.32
N ASP A 27 -3.69 -3.56 -22.43
CA ASP A 27 -3.63 -2.14 -22.79
C ASP A 27 -2.41 -1.82 -23.68
N GLU A 28 -1.22 -2.33 -23.32
CA GLU A 28 0.01 -2.17 -24.11
C GLU A 28 -0.12 -2.81 -25.49
N LEU A 29 -0.63 -4.04 -25.54
CA LEU A 29 -0.87 -4.76 -26.79
C LEU A 29 -1.88 -3.98 -27.65
N PHE A 30 -2.95 -3.45 -27.05
CA PHE A 30 -3.95 -2.69 -27.78
C PHE A 30 -3.37 -1.42 -28.40
N GLU A 31 -2.60 -0.63 -27.65
CA GLU A 31 -1.98 0.60 -28.18
C GLU A 31 -0.97 0.30 -29.30
N ASN A 32 -0.14 -0.74 -29.16
CA ASN A 32 0.80 -1.13 -30.22
C ASN A 32 0.07 -1.53 -31.52
N LEU A 33 -1.03 -2.27 -31.40
CA LEU A 33 -1.81 -2.73 -32.55
C LEU A 33 -2.62 -1.61 -33.18
N LYS A 34 -3.11 -0.68 -32.37
CA LYS A 34 -3.76 0.55 -32.84
C LYS A 34 -2.79 1.43 -33.61
N GLU A 35 -1.55 1.58 -33.15
CA GLU A 35 -0.50 2.30 -33.87
C GLU A 35 -0.22 1.64 -35.23
N LYS A 36 0.07 0.32 -35.25
CA LYS A 36 0.28 -0.42 -36.50
C LYS A 36 -0.92 -0.36 -37.44
N TYR A 37 -2.14 -0.40 -36.90
CA TYR A 37 -3.36 -0.26 -37.68
C TYR A 37 -3.41 1.11 -38.35
N ASN A 38 -3.18 2.18 -37.59
CA ASN A 38 -3.19 3.54 -38.10
C ASN A 38 -2.13 3.76 -39.18
N ASP A 39 -0.92 3.21 -39.01
CA ASP A 39 0.13 3.26 -40.03
C ASP A 39 -0.30 2.60 -41.34
N GLN A 40 -0.99 1.46 -41.27
CA GLN A 40 -1.50 0.78 -42.46
C GLN A 40 -2.58 1.61 -43.18
N ILE A 41 -3.42 2.31 -42.43
CA ILE A 41 -4.41 3.24 -42.98
C ILE A 41 -3.70 4.43 -43.66
N GLN A 42 -2.67 5.01 -43.02
CA GLN A 42 -1.90 6.11 -43.60
C GLN A 42 -1.16 5.69 -44.89
N ASN A 43 -0.71 4.44 -44.96
CA ASN A 43 -0.12 3.84 -46.16
C ASN A 43 -1.16 3.51 -47.26
N GLY A 44 -2.40 3.95 -47.12
CA GLY A 44 -3.45 3.85 -48.14
C GLY A 44 -4.18 2.50 -48.19
N LYS A 45 -3.98 1.62 -47.21
CA LYS A 45 -4.73 0.36 -47.14
C LYS A 45 -6.15 0.59 -46.64
N SER A 46 -7.07 -0.28 -47.05
CA SER A 46 -8.44 -0.24 -46.55
C SER A 46 -8.51 -0.64 -45.06
N LYS A 47 -9.57 -0.19 -44.37
CA LYS A 47 -9.83 -0.52 -42.96
C LYS A 47 -9.85 -2.02 -42.67
N GLN A 48 -10.29 -2.84 -43.63
CA GLN A 48 -10.38 -4.29 -43.50
C GLN A 48 -9.03 -4.96 -43.74
N GLU A 49 -8.27 -4.51 -44.74
CA GLU A 49 -6.93 -5.03 -45.02
C GLU A 49 -5.96 -4.70 -43.91
N ALA A 50 -6.01 -3.47 -43.37
CA ALA A 50 -5.22 -3.06 -42.22
C ALA A 50 -5.50 -3.94 -41.00
N TYR A 51 -6.78 -4.22 -40.71
CA TYR A 51 -7.18 -5.10 -39.62
C TYR A 51 -6.62 -6.52 -39.81
N ASN A 52 -6.86 -7.13 -40.97
CA ASN A 52 -6.39 -8.49 -41.26
C ASN A 52 -4.86 -8.58 -41.17
N SER A 53 -4.14 -7.57 -41.66
CA SER A 53 -2.68 -7.54 -41.60
C SER A 53 -2.15 -7.42 -40.17
N VAL A 54 -2.82 -6.66 -39.31
CA VAL A 54 -2.41 -6.47 -37.91
C VAL A 54 -2.65 -7.75 -37.12
N ILE A 55 -3.83 -8.36 -37.24
CA ILE A 55 -4.17 -9.59 -36.52
C ILE A 55 -3.30 -10.78 -36.97
N SER A 56 -3.08 -10.95 -38.28
CA SER A 56 -2.18 -11.99 -38.77
C SER A 56 -0.71 -11.75 -38.39
N GLY A 57 -0.32 -10.50 -38.13
CA GLY A 57 1.05 -10.14 -37.74
C GLY A 57 1.38 -10.40 -36.27
N ILE A 58 0.38 -10.50 -35.39
CA ILE A 58 0.56 -10.86 -33.97
C ILE A 58 0.89 -12.34 -33.83
N GLY A 59 0.24 -13.20 -34.61
CA GLY A 59 0.38 -14.64 -34.49
C GLY A 59 -0.27 -15.18 -33.22
N ASP A 60 0.46 -16.02 -32.48
CA ASP A 60 -0.03 -16.69 -31.28
C ASP A 60 0.35 -15.91 -30.01
N LEU A 61 -0.68 -15.42 -29.29
CA LEU A 61 -0.50 -14.71 -28.02
C LEU A 61 -0.20 -15.65 -26.84
N SER A 62 -0.14 -16.97 -27.06
CA SER A 62 0.09 -17.96 -26.02
C SER A 62 1.39 -17.71 -25.24
N GLU A 63 2.47 -17.28 -25.89
CA GLU A 63 3.75 -16.98 -25.21
C GLU A 63 3.64 -15.76 -24.26
N LEU A 64 2.94 -14.71 -24.72
CA LEU A 64 2.65 -13.55 -23.87
C LEU A 64 1.71 -13.92 -22.72
N ILE A 65 0.71 -14.76 -22.99
CA ILE A 65 -0.24 -15.25 -21.98
C ILE A 65 0.47 -16.14 -20.94
N GLU A 66 1.40 -16.99 -21.36
CA GLU A 66 2.20 -17.84 -20.48
C GLU A 66 3.04 -16.99 -19.51
N SER A 67 3.65 -15.90 -20.02
CA SER A 67 4.47 -14.98 -19.21
C SER A 67 3.69 -14.29 -18.07
N VAL A 68 2.37 -14.08 -18.24
CA VAL A 68 1.50 -13.50 -17.19
C VAL A 68 0.79 -14.56 -16.35
N LYS A 69 0.69 -15.81 -16.85
CA LYS A 69 0.20 -16.96 -16.09
C LYS A 69 1.20 -17.43 -15.06
N GLU A 70 2.51 -17.21 -15.27
CA GLU A 70 3.52 -17.62 -14.30
C GLU A 70 3.23 -17.01 -12.92
N PRO A 71 2.93 -17.85 -11.91
CA PRO A 71 2.67 -17.37 -10.57
C PRO A 71 3.97 -16.74 -10.09
N TYR A 72 3.95 -15.43 -9.85
CA TYR A 72 5.07 -14.64 -9.31
C TYR A 72 5.81 -15.45 -8.25
N PHE A 73 6.92 -16.10 -8.64
CA PHE A 73 7.62 -17.03 -7.78
C PHE A 73 8.40 -16.17 -6.81
N MET A 74 7.77 -15.82 -5.69
CA MET A 74 8.45 -15.19 -4.56
C MET A 74 9.67 -16.06 -4.23
N PRO A 75 10.91 -15.59 -4.44
CA PRO A 75 12.10 -16.37 -4.13
C PRO A 75 12.00 -16.86 -2.69
N SER A 76 12.29 -18.15 -2.46
CA SER A 76 12.18 -18.78 -1.14
C SER A 76 12.94 -18.00 -0.06
N GLU A 77 14.05 -17.36 -0.44
CA GLU A 77 14.84 -16.45 0.39
C GLU A 77 14.04 -15.24 0.91
N LEU A 78 13.15 -14.66 0.11
CA LEU A 78 12.31 -13.53 0.56
C LEU A 78 11.21 -13.99 1.53
N ILE A 79 10.67 -15.19 1.34
CA ILE A 79 9.66 -15.77 2.25
C ILE A 79 10.32 -16.05 3.61
N GLU A 80 11.51 -16.64 3.60
CA GLU A 80 12.38 -16.83 4.77
C GLU A 80 12.65 -15.52 5.51
N GLU A 81 13.04 -14.47 4.78
CA GLU A 81 13.28 -13.15 5.38
C GLU A 81 12.03 -12.55 6.01
N ARG A 82 10.88 -12.63 5.32
CA ARG A 82 9.59 -12.15 5.85
C ARG A 82 9.20 -12.87 7.13
N LYS A 83 9.40 -14.19 7.20
CA LYS A 83 9.17 -14.98 8.42
C LYS A 83 10.08 -14.55 9.57
N LYS A 84 11.39 -14.39 9.31
CA LYS A 84 12.36 -13.92 10.32
C LYS A 84 12.02 -12.52 10.84
N ARG A 85 11.53 -11.63 9.96
CA ARG A 85 11.06 -10.29 10.34
C ARG A 85 9.80 -10.35 11.19
N ALA A 86 8.80 -11.12 10.78
CA ALA A 86 7.56 -11.29 11.54
C ALA A 86 7.85 -11.89 12.92
N LEU A 87 8.73 -12.88 13.00
CA LEU A 87 9.18 -13.47 14.26
C LEU A 87 9.78 -12.41 15.20
N ARG A 88 10.66 -11.54 14.69
CA ARG A 88 11.22 -10.43 15.47
C ARG A 88 10.12 -9.52 16.01
N VAL A 89 9.19 -9.08 15.16
CA VAL A 89 8.06 -8.24 15.60
C VAL A 89 7.25 -8.93 16.70
N SER A 90 6.91 -10.21 16.52
CA SER A 90 6.17 -10.98 17.52
C SER A 90 6.91 -11.10 18.85
N ILE A 91 8.24 -11.29 18.82
CA ILE A 91 9.07 -11.32 20.03
C ILE A 91 9.03 -9.97 20.75
N ALA A 92 9.17 -8.85 20.03
CA ALA A 92 9.10 -7.53 20.64
C ALA A 92 7.75 -7.26 21.31
N ILE A 93 6.64 -7.63 20.64
CA ILE A 93 5.29 -7.48 21.21
C ILE A 93 5.14 -8.34 22.47
N ALA A 94 5.61 -9.59 22.43
CA ALA A 94 5.59 -10.47 23.61
C ALA A 94 6.36 -9.87 24.79
N LEU A 95 7.54 -9.28 24.54
CA LEU A 95 8.32 -8.59 25.58
C LEU A 95 7.56 -7.42 26.21
N PHE A 96 6.83 -6.63 25.41
CA PHE A 96 6.03 -5.52 25.92
C PHE A 96 4.84 -5.96 26.76
N ILE A 97 4.23 -7.11 26.44
CA ILE A 97 3.12 -7.66 27.22
C ILE A 97 3.64 -8.28 28.53
N ILE A 98 4.78 -9.00 28.47
CA ILE A 98 5.38 -9.65 29.63
C ILE A 98 5.96 -8.63 30.61
N SER A 99 6.47 -7.49 30.13
CA SER A 99 7.13 -6.47 30.95
C SER A 99 6.30 -5.94 32.14
N PRO A 100 5.05 -5.44 31.97
CA PRO A 100 4.21 -5.02 33.09
C PRO A 100 3.74 -6.20 33.96
N PHE A 101 3.51 -7.38 33.35
CA PHE A 101 3.13 -8.58 34.09
C PHE A 101 4.24 -9.02 35.06
N LEU A 102 5.49 -9.06 34.59
CA LEU A 102 6.65 -9.38 35.41
C LEU A 102 6.78 -8.39 36.57
N THR A 103 6.61 -7.10 36.30
CA THR A 103 6.66 -6.04 37.32
C THR A 103 5.60 -6.25 38.41
N ALA A 104 4.36 -6.56 38.01
CA ALA A 104 3.28 -6.85 38.94
C ALA A 104 3.56 -8.08 39.82
N VAL A 105 4.12 -9.14 39.24
CA VAL A 105 4.51 -10.35 39.98
C VAL A 105 5.61 -10.05 41.00
N LEU A 106 6.63 -9.28 40.63
CA LEU A 106 7.73 -8.88 41.53
C LEU A 106 7.25 -8.06 42.73
N ILE A 107 6.28 -7.17 42.51
CA ILE A 107 5.70 -6.35 43.59
C ILE A 107 4.82 -7.20 44.51
N VAL A 108 3.88 -7.98 43.95
CA VAL A 108 2.85 -8.68 44.73
C VAL A 108 3.38 -9.95 45.41
N ASN A 109 4.21 -10.74 44.73
CA ASN A 109 4.63 -12.05 45.25
C ASN A 109 5.98 -12.01 45.97
N ILE A 110 6.90 -11.14 45.54
CA ILE A 110 8.26 -11.05 46.10
C ILE A 110 8.37 -9.87 47.08
N GLY A 111 7.45 -8.91 47.04
CA GLY A 111 7.45 -7.75 47.93
C GLY A 111 8.56 -6.73 47.61
N ILE A 112 9.05 -6.72 46.36
CA ILE A 112 10.08 -5.77 45.93
C ILE A 112 9.48 -4.36 45.88
N GLN A 113 10.25 -3.36 46.33
CA GLN A 113 9.84 -1.96 46.24
C GLN A 113 9.51 -1.57 44.79
N PRO A 114 8.44 -0.79 44.54
CA PRO A 114 7.99 -0.46 43.17
C PRO A 114 9.07 0.19 42.31
N THR A 115 9.95 1.00 42.92
CA THR A 115 11.07 1.65 42.23
C THR A 115 12.05 0.64 41.67
N LEU A 116 12.45 -0.36 42.47
CA LEU A 116 13.38 -1.41 42.06
C LEU A 116 12.72 -2.40 41.08
N ALA A 117 11.44 -2.71 41.26
CA ALA A 117 10.68 -3.59 40.38
C ALA A 117 10.50 -3.02 38.96
N SER A 118 10.57 -1.69 38.79
CA SER A 118 10.45 -1.04 37.49
C SER A 118 11.70 -1.14 36.61
N LEU A 119 12.89 -1.36 37.19
CA LEU A 119 14.14 -1.47 36.44
C LEU A 119 14.13 -2.58 35.36
N PRO A 120 13.76 -3.85 35.67
CA PRO A 120 13.68 -4.88 34.64
C PRO A 120 12.60 -4.58 33.57
N MET A 121 11.54 -3.87 33.93
CA MET A 121 10.49 -3.43 33.00
C MET A 121 11.08 -2.56 31.88
N PHE A 122 11.86 -1.54 32.27
CA PHE A 122 12.49 -0.62 31.33
C PHE A 122 13.54 -1.30 30.46
N ILE A 123 14.28 -2.27 31.00
CA ILE A 123 15.25 -3.06 30.21
C ILE A 123 14.52 -3.87 29.13
N LEU A 124 13.43 -4.56 29.49
CA LEU A 124 12.64 -5.34 28.51
C LEU A 124 12.01 -4.44 27.44
N ILE A 125 11.55 -3.25 27.82
CA ILE A 125 11.02 -2.26 26.86
C ILE A 125 12.13 -1.76 25.93
N ALA A 126 13.33 -1.47 26.46
CA ALA A 126 14.46 -1.04 25.64
C ALA A 126 14.87 -2.12 24.63
N VAL A 127 14.90 -3.39 25.04
CA VAL A 127 15.17 -4.54 24.17
C VAL A 127 14.10 -4.70 23.10
N GLY A 128 12.82 -4.67 23.48
CA GLY A 128 11.70 -4.77 22.53
C GLY A 128 11.71 -3.64 21.49
N THR A 129 11.97 -2.41 21.94
CA THR A 129 12.05 -1.24 21.07
C THR A 129 13.25 -1.32 20.13
N GLY A 130 14.43 -1.68 20.64
CA GLY A 130 15.63 -1.86 19.82
C GLY A 130 15.43 -2.91 18.73
N LEU A 131 14.72 -4.00 19.04
CA LEU A 131 14.40 -5.06 18.10
C LEU A 131 13.40 -4.63 17.00
N LEU A 132 12.43 -3.77 17.35
CA LEU A 132 11.52 -3.16 16.37
C LEU A 132 12.23 -2.13 15.48
N VAL A 133 13.05 -1.26 16.06
CA VAL A 133 13.81 -0.25 15.32
C VAL A 133 14.77 -0.94 14.35
N TYR A 134 15.51 -1.96 14.81
CA TYR A 134 16.37 -2.76 13.94
C TYR A 134 15.56 -3.38 12.80
N ASN A 135 14.45 -4.06 13.11
CA ASN A 135 13.62 -4.69 12.07
C ASN A 135 12.99 -3.69 11.08
N GLY A 136 12.65 -2.49 11.57
CA GLY A 136 12.13 -1.38 10.77
C GLY A 136 13.19 -0.75 9.87
N MET A 137 14.42 -0.56 10.37
CA MET A 137 15.54 -0.03 9.58
C MET A 137 16.04 -1.06 8.55
N THR A 138 15.94 -2.36 8.81
CA THR A 138 16.26 -3.41 7.82
C THR A 138 15.12 -3.59 6.81
N LYS A 139 14.02 -2.83 6.87
CA LYS A 139 12.94 -2.91 5.89
C LYS A 139 13.47 -2.51 4.51
N GLN A 140 13.82 -3.52 3.72
CA GLN A 140 13.96 -3.31 2.29
C GLN A 140 12.55 -2.99 1.79
N ASN A 141 12.37 -1.77 1.27
CA ASN A 141 11.22 -1.48 0.44
C ASN A 141 11.40 -2.33 -0.81
N TYR A 142 10.97 -3.59 -0.73
CA TYR A 142 10.73 -4.40 -1.89
C TYR A 142 9.54 -3.77 -2.61
N SER A 143 9.81 -2.66 -3.30
CA SER A 143 9.11 -2.44 -4.56
C SER A 143 9.51 -3.66 -5.37
N PRO A 144 8.56 -4.41 -5.94
CA PRO A 144 8.85 -5.11 -7.17
C PRO A 144 9.51 -4.07 -8.08
N SER A 145 10.83 -4.07 -8.12
CA SER A 145 11.59 -3.53 -9.22
C SER A 145 11.45 -4.61 -10.28
N ASP A 146 10.24 -4.65 -10.86
CA ASP A 146 10.06 -5.19 -12.20
C ASP A 146 10.90 -4.26 -13.07
N ASP A 147 11.90 -4.83 -13.73
CA ASP A 147 12.89 -4.17 -14.59
C ASP A 147 12.26 -3.63 -15.90
N THR A 148 10.97 -3.30 -15.87
CA THR A 148 10.13 -2.84 -16.98
C THR A 148 9.09 -1.81 -16.52
N MET A 149 9.31 -1.12 -15.40
CA MET A 149 8.40 -0.08 -14.93
C MET A 149 8.69 1.25 -15.63
N VAL A 150 7.93 1.55 -16.69
CA VAL A 150 7.94 2.82 -17.44
C VAL A 150 7.86 4.05 -16.52
N GLU A 151 8.51 5.15 -16.94
CA GLU A 151 8.54 6.46 -16.26
C GLU A 151 7.14 6.89 -15.76
N GLU A 152 6.09 6.56 -16.51
CA GLU A 152 4.68 6.81 -16.17
C GLU A 152 4.19 6.13 -14.88
N PHE A 153 4.72 4.97 -14.49
CA PHE A 153 4.38 4.34 -13.20
C PHE A 153 5.06 5.01 -12.02
N LYS A 154 6.27 5.56 -12.22
CA LYS A 154 6.89 6.44 -11.24
C LYS A 154 6.01 7.68 -11.11
N GLU A 155 5.58 8.28 -12.21
CA GLU A 155 4.74 9.48 -12.20
C GLU A 155 3.35 9.23 -11.62
N TRP A 156 2.66 8.14 -11.95
CA TRP A 156 1.34 7.80 -11.40
C TRP A 156 1.42 7.43 -9.91
N ARG A 157 2.41 6.65 -9.47
CA ARG A 157 2.62 6.41 -8.03
C ARG A 157 3.06 7.67 -7.32
N VAL A 158 3.87 8.52 -7.94
CA VAL A 158 4.24 9.83 -7.37
C VAL A 158 3.01 10.72 -7.31
N LYS A 159 2.13 10.76 -8.32
CA LYS A 159 0.86 11.52 -8.33
C LYS A 159 -0.11 11.01 -7.28
N THR A 160 -0.45 9.72 -7.29
CA THR A 160 -1.34 9.04 -6.32
C THR A 160 -0.81 9.11 -4.89
N LYS A 161 0.52 9.09 -4.71
CA LYS A 161 1.13 9.28 -3.38
C LYS A 161 1.22 10.77 -3.02
N SER A 162 1.35 11.68 -3.98
CA SER A 162 1.49 13.13 -3.77
C SER A 162 0.19 13.82 -3.36
N THR A 163 -0.97 13.42 -3.92
CA THR A 163 -2.28 13.91 -3.45
C THR A 163 -2.51 13.51 -1.98
N ASN A 164 -1.92 12.38 -1.58
CA ASN A 164 -1.98 11.85 -0.21
C ASN A 164 -0.80 12.31 0.70
N LEU A 165 0.17 13.10 0.20
CA LEU A 165 1.29 13.57 1.02
C LEU A 165 0.89 14.74 1.92
N ALA A 166 0.11 15.68 1.37
CA ALA A 166 -0.44 16.79 2.12
C ALA A 166 -1.37 16.25 3.22
N TYR A 167 -2.32 15.38 2.86
CA TYR A 167 -3.20 14.72 3.80
C TYR A 167 -2.44 14.01 4.93
N LYS A 168 -1.39 13.24 4.62
CA LYS A 168 -0.55 12.57 5.64
C LYS A 168 0.17 13.54 6.58
N SER A 169 0.61 14.68 6.07
CA SER A 169 1.28 15.71 6.88
C SER A 169 0.29 16.48 7.77
N PHE A 170 -0.90 16.77 7.25
CA PHE A 170 -1.99 17.32 8.05
C PHE A 170 -2.46 16.35 9.11
N MET A 171 -2.54 15.07 8.77
CA MET A 171 -3.04 14.02 9.65
C MET A 171 -2.09 13.77 10.83
N SER A 172 -0.77 13.83 10.62
CA SER A 172 0.20 13.74 11.71
C SER A 172 0.12 14.95 12.65
N ALA A 173 -0.06 16.16 12.10
CA ALA A 173 -0.26 17.37 12.88
C ALA A 173 -1.58 17.36 13.67
N TYR A 174 -2.66 16.87 13.06
CA TYR A 174 -3.98 16.74 13.66
C TYR A 174 -3.95 15.88 14.94
N TRP A 175 -3.32 14.70 14.87
CA TRP A 175 -3.15 13.85 16.05
C TRP A 175 -2.31 14.50 17.14
N MET A 176 -1.25 15.21 16.77
CA MET A 176 -0.42 15.95 17.75
C MET A 176 -1.22 17.05 18.45
N ILE A 177 -2.10 17.75 17.73
CA ILE A 177 -2.99 18.76 18.32
C ILE A 177 -4.00 18.12 19.26
N ILE A 178 -4.65 17.01 18.88
CA ILE A 178 -5.59 16.30 19.75
C ILE A 178 -4.91 15.86 21.04
N VAL A 179 -3.73 15.25 20.94
CA VAL A 179 -2.96 14.80 22.11
C VAL A 179 -2.53 15.99 22.97
N GLY A 180 -2.12 17.10 22.35
CA GLY A 180 -1.78 18.34 23.05
C GLY A 180 -2.96 18.91 23.83
N ILE A 181 -4.14 18.99 23.21
CA ILE A 181 -5.38 19.45 23.85
C ILE A 181 -5.77 18.49 24.99
N PHE A 182 -5.70 17.17 24.74
CA PHE A 182 -5.96 16.16 25.75
C PHE A 182 -5.06 16.35 26.97
N LEU A 183 -3.76 16.53 26.79
CA LEU A 183 -2.82 16.72 27.91
C LEU A 183 -3.10 18.02 28.67
N ILE A 184 -3.33 19.13 27.97
CA ILE A 184 -3.64 20.42 28.61
C ILE A 184 -4.92 20.33 29.45
N VAL A 185 -5.99 19.75 28.89
CA VAL A 185 -7.26 19.59 29.59
C VAL A 185 -7.12 18.67 30.81
N ASN A 186 -6.39 17.55 30.68
CA ASN A 186 -6.20 16.66 31.83
C ASN A 186 -5.34 17.29 32.93
N ILE A 187 -4.34 18.09 32.58
CA ILE A 187 -3.51 18.79 33.59
C ILE A 187 -4.31 19.90 34.29
N CYS A 188 -5.16 20.64 33.57
CA CYS A 188 -5.94 21.74 34.16
C CYS A 188 -7.18 21.26 34.94
N PHE A 189 -7.85 20.19 34.50
CA PHE A 189 -9.16 19.79 35.01
C PHE A 189 -9.18 18.42 35.71
N ASP A 190 -8.05 17.70 35.75
CA ASP A 190 -7.89 16.37 36.36
C ASP A 190 -8.93 15.33 35.88
N ALA A 191 -9.40 15.49 34.65
CA ALA A 191 -10.54 14.77 34.07
C ALA A 191 -10.14 13.47 33.34
N TRP A 192 -9.21 12.69 33.91
CA TRP A 192 -8.62 11.50 33.30
C TRP A 192 -9.63 10.40 32.92
N SER A 193 -10.78 10.34 33.60
CA SER A 193 -11.80 9.32 33.37
C SER A 193 -12.68 9.59 32.15
N PHE A 194 -12.89 10.86 31.77
CA PHE A 194 -13.82 11.24 30.70
C PHE A 194 -13.14 11.81 29.47
N SER A 195 -11.89 12.27 29.61
CA SER A 195 -11.12 12.92 28.55
C SER A 195 -10.82 12.00 27.36
N TRP A 196 -10.95 10.67 27.51
CA TRP A 196 -10.80 9.69 26.43
C TRP A 196 -11.81 9.85 25.29
N ILE A 197 -12.96 10.48 25.54
CA ILE A 197 -13.97 10.76 24.52
C ILE A 197 -13.39 11.61 23.37
N ILE A 198 -12.37 12.44 23.64
CA ILE A 198 -11.73 13.27 22.61
C ILE A 198 -11.08 12.44 21.49
N PHE A 199 -10.60 11.24 21.79
CA PHE A 199 -10.00 10.35 20.79
C PHE A 199 -11.06 9.74 19.86
N ILE A 200 -12.26 9.47 20.39
CA ILE A 200 -13.40 8.98 19.59
C ILE A 200 -13.89 10.09 18.65
N ILE A 201 -14.01 11.32 19.17
CA ILE A 201 -14.36 12.50 18.36
C ILE A 201 -13.28 12.77 17.31
N GLY A 202 -12.01 12.65 17.70
CA GLY A 202 -10.87 12.78 16.80
C GLY A 202 -10.91 11.76 15.67
N ALA A 203 -11.18 10.49 15.97
CA ALA A 203 -11.32 9.44 14.97
C ALA A 203 -12.48 9.70 13.99
N ALA A 204 -13.62 10.17 14.49
CA ALA A 204 -14.75 10.53 13.63
C ALA A 204 -14.42 11.71 12.69
N GLY A 205 -13.62 12.68 13.15
CA GLY A 205 -13.16 13.81 12.34
C GLY A 205 -12.37 13.39 11.09
N ILE A 206 -11.65 12.26 11.15
CA ILE A 206 -10.88 11.72 10.03
C ILE A 206 -11.80 11.34 8.86
N HIS A 207 -12.86 10.59 9.15
CA HIS A 207 -13.80 10.13 8.11
C HIS A 207 -14.56 11.28 7.46
N ILE A 208 -14.86 12.34 8.23
CA ILE A 208 -15.46 13.56 7.69
C ILE A 208 -14.47 14.28 6.77
N ALA A 209 -13.21 14.41 7.18
CA ALA A 209 -12.17 15.05 6.36
C ALA A 209 -11.92 14.29 5.05
N GLU A 210 -11.91 12.95 5.09
CA GLU A 210 -11.81 12.10 3.90
C GLU A 210 -13.02 12.26 2.98
N GLY A 211 -14.23 12.28 3.53
CA GLY A 211 -15.45 12.49 2.75
C GLY A 211 -15.50 13.85 2.05
N VAL A 212 -15.07 14.93 2.71
CA VAL A 212 -15.01 16.27 2.10
C VAL A 212 -13.94 16.36 1.00
N LEU A 213 -12.79 15.74 1.20
CA LEU A 213 -11.74 15.69 0.17
C LEU A 213 -12.21 14.91 -1.07
N GLN A 214 -12.85 13.76 -0.87
CA GLN A 214 -13.40 12.96 -1.99
C GLN A 214 -14.50 13.71 -2.77
N LEU A 215 -15.35 14.47 -2.08
CA LEU A 215 -16.37 15.30 -2.73
C LEU A 215 -15.74 16.41 -3.57
N LYS A 216 -14.67 17.04 -3.06
CA LYS A 216 -13.96 18.09 -3.78
C LYS A 216 -13.24 17.57 -5.01
N ASP A 217 -12.60 16.40 -4.89
CA ASP A 217 -11.92 15.76 -6.03
C ASP A 217 -12.93 15.36 -7.13
N ALA A 218 -14.14 14.90 -6.75
CA ALA A 218 -15.21 14.57 -7.70
C ALA A 218 -15.78 15.80 -8.44
N GLU A 219 -15.89 16.95 -7.76
CA GLU A 219 -16.39 18.20 -8.36
C GLU A 219 -15.37 18.83 -9.33
N ASP A 220 -14.07 18.59 -9.11
CA ASP A 220 -13.02 19.02 -10.03
C ASP A 220 -12.94 18.15 -11.29
N ASP A 221 -13.26 16.84 -11.23
CA ASP A 221 -13.31 15.94 -12.40
C ASP A 221 -14.50 16.26 -13.34
N ASP A 222 -15.69 16.54 -12.80
CA ASP A 222 -16.90 16.92 -13.57
C ASP A 222 -16.73 18.26 -14.34
N LYS A 223 -15.73 19.07 -13.97
CA LYS A 223 -15.49 20.38 -14.58
C LYS A 223 -14.69 20.31 -15.89
N TYR A 224 -14.15 19.14 -16.23
CA TYR A 224 -13.34 18.90 -17.42
C TYR A 224 -13.93 17.86 -18.39
N GLU A 225 -15.11 17.30 -18.11
CA GLU A 225 -15.97 16.62 -19.10
C GLU A 225 -16.91 17.60 -19.83
#